data_AF-A0A5M9JK44-F1
#
_entry.id   AF-A0A5M9JK44-F1
#
_cell.length_a   1.000
_cell.length_b   1.000
_cell.length_c   1.000
_cell.angle_alpha   90.00
_cell.angle_beta   90.00
_cell.angle_gamma   90.00
#
_symmetry.space_group_name_H-M   'P 1'
#
loop_
_entity.id
_entity.type
_entity.pdbx_description
1 polymer ?
#
loop_
_entity_poly.entity_id
_entity_poly.type
_entity_poly.pdbx_seq_one_letter_code
_entity_poly.pdbx_strand_id
1 'polypeptide(L)'
;MFATARRQSVPKDGSWHGRIEVGGQFPPENDRYHLYIGLFCPFAHRVNLIRHLKGLTSILPISVVKPYPKGDSKGWPGWKFATETDPYPGATEDHLFHSEYLHDIYFRSQKEYKGRYSVPVLWDKKTNQIVCNESLEILRNLNTGFNSILDDQYKQLDFYPENLIKEIDEIGEWMQSDINYGVYKAGFASDQEAYDRNVVPLFKALNRIEEIIKKNGGPYVLGSELTELDLRLYPTICRFDAVMSRFVSYLWSFSSLKYDISVGDGKSTGLLSIVNMIVLHSIKLLSLSASLAQTLN
;
A
#
# COMPACT_ATOMS: atom_id res chain seq x y z
N MET A 1 1.09 16.47 -34.96
CA MET A 1 0.73 17.39 -33.86
C MET A 1 0.67 16.58 -32.58
N PHE A 2 1.68 16.69 -31.71
CA PHE A 2 1.56 16.13 -30.36
C PHE A 2 0.52 16.99 -29.63
N ALA A 3 -0.67 16.44 -29.39
CA ALA A 3 -1.60 17.05 -28.47
C ALA A 3 -0.88 17.14 -27.12
N THR A 4 -0.56 18.36 -26.69
CA THR A 4 0.03 18.60 -25.38
C THR A 4 -0.94 18.05 -24.36
N ALA A 5 -0.64 16.88 -23.82
CA ALA A 5 -1.53 16.19 -22.91
C ALA A 5 -1.80 17.14 -21.73
N ARG A 6 -3.08 17.47 -21.53
CA ARG A 6 -3.50 18.52 -20.59
C ARG A 6 -3.04 18.11 -19.19
N ARG A 7 -2.31 18.99 -18.50
CA ARG A 7 -1.95 18.73 -17.09
C ARG A 7 -3.22 18.65 -16.24
N GLN A 8 -3.19 17.84 -15.18
CA GLN A 8 -4.24 17.91 -14.16
C GLN A 8 -4.29 19.32 -13.58
N SER A 9 -5.49 19.78 -13.23
CA SER A 9 -5.63 20.98 -12.42
C SER A 9 -4.92 20.79 -11.09
N VAL A 10 -4.42 21.90 -10.51
CA VAL A 10 -3.81 21.88 -9.19
C VAL A 10 -4.78 21.25 -8.17
N PRO A 11 -4.37 20.20 -7.45
CA PRO A 11 -5.15 19.62 -6.36
C PRO A 11 -5.66 20.65 -5.34
N LYS A 12 -6.96 20.64 -5.04
CA LYS A 12 -7.54 21.54 -4.02
C LYS A 12 -7.26 21.08 -2.59
N ASP A 13 -7.22 19.77 -2.38
CA ASP A 13 -6.93 19.11 -1.10
C ASP A 13 -5.46 18.71 -0.94
N GLY A 14 -4.63 19.00 -1.96
CA GLY A 14 -3.23 18.60 -1.98
C GLY A 14 -3.01 17.14 -2.44
N SER A 15 -4.00 16.48 -3.04
CA SER A 15 -3.87 15.12 -3.57
C SER A 15 -4.28 15.00 -5.04
N TRP A 16 -3.62 14.11 -5.76
CA TRP A 16 -3.95 13.78 -7.13
C TRP A 16 -4.95 12.62 -7.14
N HIS A 17 -5.99 12.76 -7.97
CA HIS A 17 -7.15 11.84 -8.03
C HIS A 17 -7.43 11.36 -9.46
N GLY A 18 -6.39 11.31 -10.30
CA GLY A 18 -6.49 10.83 -11.68
C GLY A 18 -6.84 9.34 -11.74
N ARG A 19 -7.61 8.97 -12.76
CA ARG A 19 -8.07 7.61 -12.99
C ARG A 19 -7.47 7.01 -14.25
N ILE A 20 -7.10 5.73 -14.18
CA ILE A 20 -6.68 4.96 -15.36
C ILE A 20 -7.94 4.42 -16.04
N GLU A 21 -8.27 4.93 -17.22
CA GLU A 21 -9.52 4.58 -17.91
C GLU A 21 -9.41 4.74 -19.43
N VAL A 22 -10.05 3.83 -20.18
CA VAL A 22 -10.08 3.89 -21.65
C VAL A 22 -10.78 5.16 -22.11
N GLY A 23 -10.11 5.95 -22.97
CA GLY A 23 -10.64 7.22 -23.48
C GLY A 23 -10.56 8.40 -22.50
N GLY A 24 -10.08 8.18 -21.27
CA GLY A 24 -9.87 9.25 -20.29
C GLY A 24 -8.57 10.01 -20.48
N GLN A 25 -8.23 10.85 -19.49
CA GLN A 25 -6.96 11.60 -19.48
C GLN A 25 -5.73 10.67 -19.36
N PHE A 26 -5.90 9.55 -18.66
CA PHE A 26 -4.88 8.53 -18.44
C PHE A 26 -5.34 7.17 -18.97
N PRO A 27 -5.28 6.93 -20.29
CA PRO A 27 -5.62 5.63 -20.86
C PRO A 27 -4.61 4.54 -20.47
N PRO A 28 -5.04 3.27 -20.33
CA PRO A 28 -4.14 2.16 -20.06
C PRO A 28 -3.20 1.93 -21.25
N GLU A 29 -1.90 2.04 -20.99
CA GLU A 29 -0.85 1.90 -21.99
C GLU A 29 0.37 1.23 -21.38
N ASN A 30 0.99 0.32 -22.16
CA ASN A 30 2.28 -0.25 -21.80
C ASN A 30 3.34 0.84 -21.72
N ASP A 31 4.26 0.70 -20.75
CA ASP A 31 5.38 1.59 -20.55
C ASP A 31 5.01 3.07 -20.37
N ARG A 32 3.80 3.41 -19.94
CA ARG A 32 3.40 4.80 -19.67
C ARG A 32 3.52 5.19 -18.20
N TYR A 33 3.17 4.28 -17.30
CA TYR A 33 3.06 4.59 -15.88
C TYR A 33 4.26 4.09 -15.09
N HIS A 34 4.49 4.68 -13.92
CA HIS A 34 5.49 4.26 -12.96
C HIS A 34 4.95 4.42 -11.55
N LEU A 35 5.33 3.53 -10.64
CA LEU A 35 4.81 3.53 -9.28
C LEU A 35 5.95 3.69 -8.26
N TYR A 36 5.91 4.77 -7.50
CA TYR A 36 6.81 4.97 -6.36
C TYR A 36 6.17 4.37 -5.10
N ILE A 37 6.89 3.46 -4.44
CA ILE A 37 6.41 2.79 -3.22
C ILE A 37 7.48 2.80 -2.12
N GLY A 38 7.06 2.53 -0.88
CA GLY A 38 7.95 2.13 0.20
C GLY A 38 7.45 0.80 0.76
N LEU A 39 8.27 -0.26 0.75
CA LEU A 39 7.87 -1.60 1.17
C LEU A 39 7.49 -1.69 2.66
N PHE A 40 7.92 -0.72 3.47
CA PHE A 40 7.52 -0.56 4.86
C PHE A 40 6.08 -0.03 5.02
N CYS A 41 5.52 0.64 4.00
CA CYS A 41 4.24 1.34 4.10
C CYS A 41 3.06 0.40 3.78
N PRO A 42 2.08 0.20 4.69
CA PRO A 42 0.93 -0.65 4.43
C PRO A 42 0.03 -0.10 3.31
N PHE A 43 -0.06 1.23 3.17
CA PHE A 43 -0.82 1.87 2.08
C PHE A 43 -0.18 1.66 0.71
N ALA A 44 1.15 1.65 0.63
CA ALA A 44 1.85 1.29 -0.61
C ALA A 44 1.80 -0.23 -0.85
N HIS A 45 1.79 -1.03 0.23
CA HIS A 45 1.70 -2.48 0.14
C HIS A 45 0.37 -2.93 -0.49
N ARG A 46 -0.79 -2.35 -0.14
CA ARG A 46 -2.06 -2.73 -0.81
C ARG A 46 -2.03 -2.52 -2.31
N VAL A 47 -1.41 -1.43 -2.77
CA VAL A 47 -1.23 -1.17 -4.21
C VAL A 47 -0.28 -2.18 -4.84
N ASN A 48 0.82 -2.53 -4.15
CA ASN A 48 1.74 -3.54 -4.67
C ASN A 48 1.09 -4.93 -4.72
N LEU A 49 0.24 -5.30 -3.76
CA LEU A 49 -0.51 -6.56 -3.81
C LEU A 49 -1.35 -6.64 -5.09
N ILE A 50 -2.22 -5.65 -5.34
CA ILE A 50 -3.06 -5.70 -6.55
C ILE A 50 -2.25 -5.62 -7.84
N ARG A 51 -1.13 -4.89 -7.86
CA ARG A 51 -0.18 -4.89 -8.98
C ARG A 51 0.30 -6.29 -9.32
N HIS A 52 0.63 -7.11 -8.31
CA HIS A 52 1.02 -8.49 -8.54
C HIS A 52 -0.17 -9.38 -8.93
N LEU A 53 -1.32 -9.23 -8.26
CA LEU A 53 -2.52 -10.05 -8.50
C LEU A 53 -3.08 -9.86 -9.91
N LYS A 54 -3.05 -8.62 -10.44
CA LYS A 54 -3.51 -8.28 -11.80
C LYS A 54 -2.44 -8.46 -12.88
N GLY A 55 -1.29 -9.08 -12.56
CA GLY A 55 -0.23 -9.32 -13.54
C GLY A 55 0.44 -8.05 -14.08
N LEU A 56 0.36 -6.94 -13.36
CA LEU A 56 0.83 -5.61 -13.81
C LEU A 56 2.33 -5.40 -13.59
N THR A 57 3.08 -6.41 -13.17
CA THR A 57 4.48 -6.22 -12.75
C THR A 57 5.40 -5.79 -13.88
N SER A 58 5.14 -6.23 -15.11
CA SER A 58 5.85 -5.86 -16.34
C SER A 58 5.39 -4.51 -16.91
N ILE A 59 4.11 -4.15 -16.74
CA ILE A 59 3.48 -2.96 -17.32
C ILE A 59 3.66 -1.72 -16.42
N LEU A 60 3.68 -1.93 -15.11
CA LEU A 60 3.81 -0.90 -14.09
C LEU A 60 5.12 -1.12 -13.31
N PRO A 61 6.27 -0.61 -13.81
CA PRO A 61 7.52 -0.64 -13.08
C PRO A 61 7.44 0.17 -11.79
N ILE A 62 8.32 -0.15 -10.84
CA ILE A 62 8.39 0.50 -9.52
C ILE A 62 9.75 1.12 -9.24
N SER A 63 9.77 2.15 -8.40
CA SER A 63 10.95 2.57 -7.64
C SER A 63 10.63 2.56 -6.15
N VAL A 64 11.57 2.08 -5.34
CA VAL A 64 11.34 1.80 -3.92
C VAL A 64 12.20 2.70 -3.04
N VAL A 65 11.55 3.53 -2.23
CA VAL A 65 12.24 4.40 -1.26
C VAL A 65 12.69 3.63 -0.01
N LYS A 66 13.76 4.12 0.63
CA LYS A 66 14.26 3.62 1.91
C LYS A 66 13.30 3.99 3.07
N PRO A 67 13.23 3.16 4.13
CA PRO A 67 12.47 3.51 5.34
C PRO A 67 13.13 4.62 6.16
N TYR A 68 14.46 4.67 6.22
CA TYR A 68 15.27 5.64 6.97
C TYR A 68 16.66 5.83 6.32
N PRO A 69 17.40 6.89 6.67
CA PRO A 69 16.92 8.08 7.38
C PRO A 69 16.04 8.95 6.48
N LYS A 70 15.07 9.65 7.07
CA LYS A 70 14.20 10.60 6.35
C LYS A 70 14.65 12.07 6.49
N GLY A 71 15.78 12.27 7.16
CA GLY A 71 16.33 13.56 7.51
C GLY A 71 17.53 13.44 8.43
N ASP A 72 18.12 14.58 8.72
CA ASP A 72 19.30 14.76 9.56
C ASP A 72 19.18 16.08 10.35
N SER A 73 20.30 16.53 10.94
CA SER A 73 20.37 17.79 11.68
C SER A 73 20.11 19.04 10.83
N LYS A 74 20.08 18.91 9.49
CA LYS A 74 19.84 20.01 8.55
C LYS A 74 18.40 20.04 8.04
N GLY A 75 17.61 18.98 8.26
CA GLY A 75 16.18 18.98 7.93
C GLY A 75 15.58 17.59 7.74
N TRP A 76 14.27 17.56 7.44
CA TRP A 76 13.48 16.36 7.16
C TRP A 76 12.91 16.37 5.73
N PRO A 77 13.75 16.16 4.70
CA PRO A 77 13.33 16.10 3.30
C PRO A 77 12.31 14.98 3.03
N GLY A 78 12.27 13.93 3.86
CA GLY A 78 11.33 12.82 3.73
C GLY A 78 11.99 11.60 3.13
N TRP A 79 11.25 10.84 2.32
CA TRP A 79 11.70 9.55 1.83
C TRP A 79 12.85 9.68 0.84
N LYS A 80 13.92 8.92 1.07
CA LYS A 80 15.15 8.90 0.26
C LYS A 80 15.20 7.65 -0.63
N PHE A 81 15.75 7.75 -1.83
CA PHE A 81 16.09 6.59 -2.66
C PHE A 81 17.43 5.96 -2.24
N ALA A 82 17.64 4.69 -2.56
CA ALA A 82 18.93 4.06 -2.38
C ALA A 82 19.90 4.51 -3.49
N THR A 83 21.19 4.50 -3.21
CA THR A 83 22.25 4.77 -4.20
C THR A 83 23.28 3.65 -4.15
N GLU A 84 24.18 3.58 -5.14
CA GLU A 84 25.30 2.63 -5.10
C GLU A 84 26.17 2.79 -3.84
N THR A 85 26.36 4.03 -3.38
CA THR A 85 27.16 4.36 -2.20
C THR A 85 26.39 4.29 -0.87
N ASP A 86 25.05 4.21 -0.92
CA ASP A 86 24.15 4.12 0.23
C ASP A 86 23.01 3.13 -0.10
N PRO A 87 23.35 1.83 -0.27
CA PRO A 87 22.38 0.82 -0.64
C PRO A 87 21.51 0.46 0.56
N TYR A 88 20.27 0.05 0.29
CA TYR A 88 19.39 -0.52 1.30
C TYR A 88 18.66 -1.73 0.72
N PRO A 89 18.68 -2.91 1.38
CA PRO A 89 18.00 -4.10 0.87
C PRO A 89 16.54 -3.81 0.52
N GLY A 90 16.11 -4.19 -0.68
CA GLY A 90 14.74 -3.99 -1.15
C GLY A 90 14.37 -2.54 -1.54
N ALA A 91 15.25 -1.57 -1.33
CA ALA A 91 15.12 -0.23 -1.91
C ALA A 91 15.85 -0.14 -3.26
N THR A 92 15.48 0.83 -4.08
CA THR A 92 16.11 1.09 -5.39
C THR A 92 16.51 2.55 -5.49
N GLU A 93 17.30 2.88 -6.51
CA GLU A 93 17.36 4.25 -6.99
C GLU A 93 16.01 4.69 -7.61
N ASP A 94 15.85 5.98 -7.86
CA ASP A 94 14.76 6.49 -8.69
C ASP A 94 15.05 6.17 -10.16
N HIS A 95 14.30 5.22 -10.71
CA HIS A 95 14.51 4.71 -12.07
C HIS A 95 14.05 5.68 -13.17
N LEU A 96 13.36 6.79 -12.84
CA LEU A 96 12.92 7.76 -13.85
C LEU A 96 13.80 9.00 -13.90
N PHE A 97 14.13 9.56 -12.73
CA PHE A 97 14.77 10.87 -12.68
C PHE A 97 16.04 10.92 -11.84
N HIS A 98 16.47 9.78 -11.29
CA HIS A 98 17.61 9.69 -10.38
C HIS A 98 17.53 10.72 -9.25
N SER A 99 16.31 11.01 -8.77
CA SER A 99 16.08 11.94 -7.67
C SER A 99 16.65 11.35 -6.37
N GLU A 100 17.19 12.19 -5.51
CA GLU A 100 17.69 11.74 -4.20
C GLU A 100 16.52 11.49 -3.24
N TYR A 101 15.48 12.32 -3.32
CA TYR A 101 14.33 12.26 -2.43
C TYR A 101 13.00 12.25 -3.18
N LEU A 102 11.97 11.68 -2.55
CA LEU A 102 10.63 11.59 -3.13
C LEU A 102 9.96 12.96 -3.32
N HIS A 103 10.28 13.96 -2.49
CA HIS A 103 9.70 15.29 -2.62
C HIS A 103 10.03 15.95 -3.96
N ASP A 104 11.17 15.59 -4.58
CA ASP A 104 11.52 16.06 -5.93
C ASP A 104 10.50 15.60 -6.97
N ILE A 105 9.92 14.40 -6.81
CA ILE A 105 8.85 13.89 -7.67
C ILE A 105 7.60 14.76 -7.55
N TYR A 106 7.23 15.14 -6.32
CA TYR A 106 6.11 16.04 -6.07
C TYR A 106 6.36 17.43 -6.68
N PHE A 107 7.54 17.99 -6.51
CA PHE A 107 7.89 19.30 -7.09
C PHE A 107 7.98 19.30 -8.62
N ARG A 108 8.31 18.16 -9.24
CA ARG A 108 8.23 17.98 -10.70
C ARG A 108 6.78 18.09 -11.20
N SER A 109 5.83 17.52 -10.46
CA SER A 109 4.39 17.64 -10.77
C SER A 109 3.86 19.04 -10.49
N GLN A 110 4.18 19.57 -9.30
CA GLN A 110 3.75 20.89 -8.84
C GLN A 110 4.84 21.57 -8.00
N LYS A 111 5.48 22.60 -8.59
CA LYS A 111 6.65 23.29 -8.00
C LYS A 111 6.41 23.86 -6.60
N GLU A 112 5.20 24.36 -6.33
CA GLU A 112 4.83 24.99 -5.05
C GLU A 112 3.97 24.07 -4.17
N TYR A 113 4.14 22.76 -4.30
CA TYR A 113 3.40 21.79 -3.49
C TYR A 113 3.73 21.95 -1.99
N LYS A 114 2.71 22.03 -1.14
CA LYS A 114 2.84 22.25 0.32
C LYS A 114 2.35 21.08 1.17
N GLY A 115 1.88 20.02 0.53
CA GLY A 115 1.34 18.84 1.21
C GLY A 115 2.43 17.86 1.66
N ARG A 116 2.01 16.69 2.12
CA ARG A 116 2.93 15.61 2.51
C ARG A 116 3.43 14.87 1.27
N TYR A 117 4.71 14.49 1.28
CA TYR A 117 5.32 13.63 0.27
C TYR A 117 5.12 12.16 0.70
N SER A 118 3.97 11.58 0.38
CA SER A 118 3.59 10.22 0.78
C SER A 118 3.96 9.18 -0.27
N VAL A 119 3.98 7.91 0.13
CA VAL A 119 3.90 6.77 -0.78
C VAL A 119 2.58 6.06 -0.53
N PRO A 120 1.95 5.45 -1.55
CA PRO A 120 2.40 5.30 -2.94
C PRO A 120 2.14 6.54 -3.82
N VAL A 121 2.86 6.65 -4.94
CA VAL A 121 2.62 7.66 -5.99
C VAL A 121 2.57 6.99 -7.36
N LEU A 122 1.46 7.14 -8.07
CA LEU A 122 1.31 6.74 -9.47
C LEU A 122 1.69 7.91 -10.38
N TRP A 123 2.71 7.72 -11.21
CA TRP A 123 3.27 8.73 -12.11
C TRP A 123 2.96 8.41 -13.56
N ASP A 124 2.66 9.44 -14.37
CA ASP A 124 2.51 9.32 -15.82
C ASP A 124 3.72 9.95 -16.53
N LYS A 125 4.49 9.11 -17.22
CA LYS A 125 5.69 9.53 -17.95
C LYS A 125 5.37 10.41 -19.16
N LYS A 126 4.17 10.28 -19.77
CA LYS A 126 3.79 11.07 -20.95
C LYS A 126 3.37 12.49 -20.60
N THR A 127 2.58 12.66 -19.54
CA THR A 127 2.15 13.99 -19.06
C THR A 127 3.15 14.61 -18.08
N ASN A 128 4.13 13.84 -17.61
CA ASN A 128 5.16 14.25 -16.66
C ASN A 128 4.54 14.87 -15.39
N GLN A 129 3.59 14.15 -14.81
CA GLN A 129 2.88 14.54 -13.59
C GLN A 129 2.43 13.31 -12.80
N ILE A 130 2.06 13.54 -11.54
CA ILE A 130 1.39 12.54 -10.71
C ILE A 130 -0.03 12.31 -11.25
N VAL A 131 -0.40 11.04 -11.42
CA VAL A 131 -1.76 10.61 -11.73
C VAL A 131 -2.58 10.58 -10.46
N CYS A 132 -2.11 9.85 -9.46
CA CYS A 132 -2.79 9.66 -8.18
C CYS A 132 -1.78 9.36 -7.07
N ASN A 133 -1.98 9.91 -5.89
CA ASN A 133 -1.23 9.57 -4.68
C ASN A 133 -2.11 9.03 -3.56
N GLU A 134 -3.39 8.72 -3.86
CA GLU A 134 -4.28 8.07 -2.90
C GLU A 134 -4.36 6.56 -3.09
N SER A 135 -3.94 5.82 -2.08
CA SER A 135 -3.68 4.39 -2.23
C SER A 135 -4.93 3.54 -2.44
N LEU A 136 -6.11 4.01 -2.00
CA LEU A 136 -7.38 3.29 -2.24
C LEU A 136 -7.84 3.49 -3.68
N GLU A 137 -7.70 4.72 -4.17
CA GLU A 137 -8.00 5.05 -5.56
C GLU A 137 -7.02 4.38 -6.52
N ILE A 138 -5.73 4.33 -6.19
CA ILE A 138 -4.75 3.57 -6.98
C ILE A 138 -5.12 2.08 -6.97
N LEU A 139 -5.49 1.51 -5.82
CA LEU A 139 -5.97 0.13 -5.77
C LEU A 139 -7.14 -0.10 -6.75
N ARG A 140 -8.18 0.75 -6.69
CA ARG A 140 -9.34 0.65 -7.59
C ARG A 140 -8.97 0.90 -9.07
N ASN A 141 -8.06 1.84 -9.34
CA ASN A 141 -7.52 2.09 -10.67
C ASN A 141 -6.81 0.86 -11.24
N LEU A 142 -6.03 0.13 -10.43
CA LEU A 142 -5.33 -1.07 -10.87
C LEU A 142 -6.28 -2.28 -11.01
N ASN A 143 -7.40 -2.30 -10.28
CA ASN A 143 -8.39 -3.38 -10.34
C ASN A 143 -9.01 -3.51 -11.75
N THR A 144 -9.35 -2.39 -12.38
CA THR A 144 -10.07 -2.40 -13.67
C THR A 144 -9.40 -1.57 -14.77
N GLY A 145 -8.58 -0.57 -14.42
CA GLY A 145 -8.10 0.43 -15.37
C GLY A 145 -7.27 -0.14 -16.53
N PHE A 146 -6.57 -1.25 -16.30
CA PHE A 146 -5.74 -1.92 -17.32
C PHE A 146 -6.42 -3.11 -18.02
N ASN A 147 -7.68 -3.45 -17.68
CA ASN A 147 -8.35 -4.65 -18.19
C ASN A 147 -8.43 -4.75 -19.72
N SER A 148 -8.31 -3.65 -20.46
CA SER A 148 -8.31 -3.63 -21.92
C SER A 148 -7.01 -4.13 -22.56
N ILE A 149 -5.90 -4.19 -21.80
CA ILE A 149 -4.59 -4.61 -22.29
C ILE A 149 -4.02 -5.82 -21.54
N LEU A 150 -4.76 -6.38 -20.58
CA LEU A 150 -4.37 -7.56 -19.81
C LEU A 150 -4.90 -8.84 -20.45
N ASP A 151 -4.15 -9.93 -20.25
CA ASP A 151 -4.62 -11.28 -20.57
C ASP A 151 -5.88 -11.63 -19.78
N ASP A 152 -6.73 -12.49 -20.37
CA ASP A 152 -8.04 -12.86 -19.81
C ASP A 152 -7.97 -13.36 -18.36
N GLN A 153 -6.92 -14.13 -18.02
CA GLN A 153 -6.71 -14.65 -16.66
C GLN A 153 -6.61 -13.54 -15.60
N TYR A 154 -6.02 -12.40 -15.92
CA TYR A 154 -5.87 -11.27 -15.00
C TYR A 154 -7.06 -10.32 -15.10
N LYS A 155 -7.61 -10.16 -16.31
CA LYS A 155 -8.78 -9.32 -16.58
C LYS A 155 -10.02 -9.78 -15.81
N GLN A 156 -10.22 -11.09 -15.68
CA GLN A 156 -11.37 -11.69 -14.97
C GLN A 156 -11.30 -11.56 -13.45
N LEU A 157 -10.13 -11.24 -12.88
CA LEU A 157 -9.99 -10.98 -11.45
C LEU A 157 -10.60 -9.61 -11.11
N ASP A 158 -11.59 -9.61 -10.24
CA ASP A 158 -12.23 -8.41 -9.72
C ASP A 158 -12.28 -8.46 -8.19
N PHE A 159 -11.60 -7.51 -7.55
CA PHE A 159 -11.54 -7.39 -6.10
C PHE A 159 -12.60 -6.42 -5.54
N TYR A 160 -13.43 -5.84 -6.39
CA TYR A 160 -14.53 -4.94 -6.00
C TYR A 160 -15.79 -5.23 -6.84
N PRO A 161 -16.32 -6.47 -6.78
CA PRO A 161 -17.42 -6.91 -7.64
C PRO A 161 -18.75 -6.28 -7.24
N GLU A 162 -19.62 -6.05 -8.24
CA GLU A 162 -20.88 -5.31 -8.08
C GLU A 162 -21.78 -5.83 -6.96
N ASN A 163 -21.85 -7.14 -6.77
CA ASN A 163 -22.69 -7.78 -5.75
C ASN A 163 -22.18 -7.63 -4.31
N LEU A 164 -20.95 -7.14 -4.11
CA LEU A 164 -20.34 -6.95 -2.79
C LEU A 164 -19.98 -5.48 -2.50
N ILE A 165 -20.23 -4.55 -3.43
CA ILE A 165 -19.84 -3.13 -3.29
C ILE A 165 -20.33 -2.54 -1.98
N LYS A 166 -21.59 -2.80 -1.63
CA LYS A 166 -22.22 -2.24 -0.42
C LYS A 166 -21.48 -2.71 0.83
N GLU A 167 -21.28 -4.01 0.98
CA GLU A 167 -20.56 -4.60 2.11
C GLU A 167 -19.10 -4.14 2.17
N ILE A 168 -18.43 -4.03 1.01
CA ILE A 168 -17.04 -3.57 0.93
C ILE A 168 -16.92 -2.11 1.37
N ASP A 169 -17.81 -1.23 0.92
CA ASP A 169 -17.75 0.17 1.30
C ASP A 169 -18.11 0.38 2.78
N GLU A 170 -19.17 -0.28 3.27
CA GLU A 170 -19.58 -0.21 4.67
C GLU A 170 -18.49 -0.73 5.62
N ILE A 171 -17.87 -1.87 5.31
CA ILE A 171 -16.78 -2.42 6.13
C ILE A 171 -15.51 -1.59 5.97
N GLY A 172 -15.22 -1.18 4.74
CA GLY A 172 -14.04 -0.43 4.38
C GLY A 172 -13.96 0.91 5.12
N GLU A 173 -15.07 1.61 5.31
CA GLU A 173 -15.09 2.92 5.97
C GLU A 173 -14.50 2.85 7.39
N TRP A 174 -15.06 2.03 8.27
CA TRP A 174 -14.58 1.90 9.63
C TRP A 174 -13.26 1.11 9.73
N MET A 175 -13.01 0.16 8.82
CA MET A 175 -11.70 -0.51 8.76
C MET A 175 -10.58 0.50 8.49
N GLN A 176 -10.81 1.47 7.61
CA GLN A 176 -9.84 2.51 7.31
C GLN A 176 -9.53 3.36 8.55
N SER A 177 -10.56 3.81 9.27
CA SER A 177 -10.41 4.71 10.42
C SER A 177 -9.88 4.01 11.67
N ASP A 178 -10.35 2.79 11.94
CA ASP A 178 -10.21 2.14 13.25
C ASP A 178 -9.15 1.04 13.23
N ILE A 179 -8.82 0.49 12.05
CA ILE A 179 -7.76 -0.51 11.90
C ILE A 179 -6.57 0.09 11.16
N ASN A 180 -6.74 0.47 9.88
CA ASN A 180 -5.61 0.89 9.05
C ASN A 180 -4.95 2.18 9.57
N TYR A 181 -5.75 3.16 10.00
CA TYR A 181 -5.25 4.34 10.71
C TYR A 181 -5.22 4.17 12.23
N GLY A 182 -6.05 3.29 12.80
CA GLY A 182 -6.11 3.06 14.25
C GLY A 182 -4.77 2.66 14.86
N VAL A 183 -4.02 1.80 14.17
CA VAL A 183 -2.66 1.40 14.57
C VAL A 183 -1.70 2.60 14.67
N TYR A 184 -1.83 3.60 13.81
CA TYR A 184 -1.02 4.81 13.85
C TYR A 184 -1.46 5.76 14.95
N LYS A 185 -2.78 5.89 15.18
CA LYS A 185 -3.33 6.70 16.29
C LYS A 185 -2.84 6.20 17.64
N ALA A 186 -2.82 4.88 17.84
CA ALA A 186 -2.28 4.27 19.05
C ALA A 186 -0.74 4.37 19.09
N GLY A 187 -0.04 3.96 18.03
CA GLY A 187 1.42 3.88 18.01
C GLY A 187 2.16 5.22 18.04
N PHE A 188 1.52 6.32 17.64
CA PHE A 188 2.08 7.68 17.71
C PHE A 188 1.43 8.55 18.78
N ALA A 189 0.73 7.96 19.75
CA ALA A 189 0.22 8.68 20.89
C ALA A 189 1.37 9.35 21.67
N SER A 190 1.18 10.61 22.06
CA SER A 190 2.15 11.40 22.82
C SER A 190 2.28 10.98 24.28
N ASP A 191 1.25 10.32 24.80
CA ASP A 191 1.10 9.97 26.21
C ASP A 191 0.21 8.72 26.37
N GLN A 192 0.23 8.15 27.57
CA GLN A 192 -0.49 6.92 27.91
C GLN A 192 -2.01 7.07 27.75
N GLU A 193 -2.57 8.21 28.12
CA GLU A 193 -4.01 8.43 28.05
C GLU A 193 -4.50 8.46 26.60
N ALA A 194 -3.75 9.12 25.72
CA ALA A 194 -3.97 9.07 24.28
C ALA A 194 -3.80 7.67 23.71
N TYR A 195 -2.82 6.90 24.17
CA TYR A 195 -2.67 5.50 23.77
C TYR A 195 -3.90 4.67 24.17
N ASP A 196 -4.31 4.72 25.44
CA ASP A 196 -5.42 3.93 25.99
C ASP A 196 -6.75 4.25 25.27
N ARG A 197 -6.98 5.53 24.95
CA ARG A 197 -8.16 5.96 24.18
C ARG A 197 -8.19 5.43 22.75
N ASN A 198 -7.03 5.23 22.12
CA ASN A 198 -6.92 4.82 20.72
C ASN A 198 -6.77 3.30 20.54
N VAL A 199 -6.15 2.60 21.50
CA VAL A 199 -5.92 1.16 21.43
C VAL A 199 -7.22 0.36 21.61
N VAL A 200 -8.13 0.83 22.47
CA VAL A 200 -9.41 0.13 22.72
C VAL A 200 -10.30 0.08 21.48
N PRO A 201 -10.56 1.18 20.74
CA PRO A 201 -11.29 1.13 19.47
C PRO A 201 -10.65 0.21 18.43
N LEU A 202 -9.31 0.20 18.33
CA LEU A 202 -8.58 -0.67 17.42
C LEU A 202 -8.87 -2.15 17.70
N PHE A 203 -8.74 -2.61 18.95
CA PHE A 203 -9.02 -4.00 19.28
C PHE A 203 -10.50 -4.36 19.15
N LYS A 204 -11.43 -3.42 19.43
CA LYS A 204 -12.85 -3.62 19.13
C LYS A 204 -13.10 -3.84 17.64
N ALA A 205 -12.46 -3.06 16.79
CA ALA A 205 -12.57 -3.20 15.35
C ALA A 205 -11.95 -4.51 14.83
N LEU A 206 -10.81 -4.95 15.40
CA LEU A 206 -10.20 -6.25 15.09
C LEU A 206 -11.13 -7.42 15.46
N ASN A 207 -11.72 -7.39 16.65
CA ASN A 207 -12.71 -8.41 17.07
C ASN A 207 -13.93 -8.43 16.13
N ARG A 208 -14.42 -7.25 15.72
CA ARG A 208 -15.51 -7.14 14.75
C ARG A 208 -15.16 -7.77 13.40
N ILE A 209 -13.94 -7.54 12.88
CA ILE A 209 -13.46 -8.19 11.66
C ILE A 209 -13.42 -9.71 11.82
N GLU A 210 -12.91 -10.20 12.96
CA GLU A 210 -12.86 -11.63 13.25
C GLU A 210 -14.26 -12.28 13.25
N GLU A 211 -15.24 -11.63 13.89
CA GLU A 211 -16.63 -12.07 13.89
C GLU A 211 -17.23 -12.10 12.48
N ILE A 212 -16.93 -11.09 11.64
CA ILE A 212 -17.38 -11.03 10.25
C ILE A 212 -16.79 -12.18 9.44
N ILE A 213 -15.47 -12.42 9.52
CA ILE A 213 -14.79 -13.53 8.82
C ILE A 213 -15.44 -14.86 9.22
N LYS A 214 -15.63 -15.09 10.53
CA LYS A 214 -16.24 -16.31 11.05
C LYS A 214 -17.68 -16.48 10.56
N LYS A 215 -18.49 -15.41 10.60
CA LYS A 215 -19.89 -15.41 10.15
C LYS A 215 -20.01 -15.75 8.67
N ASN A 216 -19.07 -15.28 7.86
CA ASN A 216 -19.04 -15.51 6.41
C ASN A 216 -18.35 -16.83 6.01
N GLY A 217 -17.88 -17.62 6.98
CA GLY A 217 -17.27 -18.93 6.73
C GLY A 217 -15.80 -18.90 6.33
N GLY A 218 -15.18 -17.72 6.23
CA GLY A 218 -13.78 -17.54 5.86
C GLY A 218 -13.37 -18.17 4.51
N PRO A 219 -12.08 -18.11 4.14
CA PRO A 219 -10.96 -17.52 4.88
C PRO A 219 -10.83 -15.99 4.71
N TYR A 220 -11.60 -15.37 3.82
CA TYR A 220 -11.58 -13.92 3.57
C TYR A 220 -12.68 -13.20 4.34
N VAL A 221 -12.61 -11.86 4.40
CA VAL A 221 -13.55 -11.04 5.17
C VAL A 221 -15.00 -11.30 4.77
N LEU A 222 -15.28 -11.48 3.47
CA LEU A 222 -16.62 -11.74 2.95
C LEU A 222 -16.86 -13.21 2.53
N GLY A 223 -16.03 -14.15 3.00
CA GLY A 223 -16.22 -15.58 2.80
C GLY A 223 -15.13 -16.20 1.93
N SER A 224 -15.52 -16.89 0.85
CA SER A 224 -14.58 -17.69 0.05
C SER A 224 -13.79 -16.89 -0.99
N GLU A 225 -14.17 -15.65 -1.28
CA GLU A 225 -13.55 -14.82 -2.30
C GLU A 225 -12.71 -13.68 -1.72
N LEU A 226 -11.53 -13.45 -2.30
CA LEU A 226 -10.65 -12.35 -1.95
C LEU A 226 -11.21 -11.03 -2.49
N THR A 227 -11.31 -10.01 -1.63
CA THR A 227 -11.84 -8.69 -2.00
C THR A 227 -10.87 -7.57 -1.64
N GLU A 228 -11.21 -6.34 -2.01
CA GLU A 228 -10.53 -5.11 -1.62
C GLU A 228 -10.36 -5.03 -0.09
N LEU A 229 -11.32 -5.51 0.71
CA LEU A 229 -11.24 -5.51 2.17
C LEU A 229 -10.00 -6.27 2.65
N ASP A 230 -9.75 -7.44 2.07
CA ASP A 230 -8.61 -8.28 2.42
C ASP A 230 -7.30 -7.61 2.00
N LEU A 231 -7.26 -7.01 0.80
CA LEU A 231 -6.09 -6.26 0.30
C LEU A 231 -5.76 -5.04 1.17
N ARG A 232 -6.74 -4.49 1.87
CA ARG A 232 -6.59 -3.35 2.81
C ARG A 232 -6.25 -3.81 4.22
N LEU A 233 -6.87 -4.89 4.68
CA LEU A 233 -6.66 -5.44 6.02
C LEU A 233 -5.28 -6.09 6.15
N TYR A 234 -4.92 -6.90 5.16
CA TYR A 234 -3.73 -7.74 5.21
C TYR A 234 -2.43 -6.97 5.48
N PRO A 235 -2.14 -5.84 4.80
CA PRO A 235 -0.95 -5.04 5.09
C PRO A 235 -0.85 -4.54 6.54
N THR A 236 -1.96 -4.34 7.22
CA THR A 236 -1.96 -3.95 8.64
C THR A 236 -1.70 -5.17 9.52
N ILE A 237 -2.43 -6.28 9.31
CA ILE A 237 -2.33 -7.47 10.16
C ILE A 237 -0.95 -8.12 10.08
N CYS A 238 -0.37 -8.29 8.89
CA CYS A 238 0.96 -8.89 8.73
C CYS A 238 2.09 -8.09 9.41
N ARG A 239 1.84 -6.82 9.75
CA ARG A 239 2.80 -5.95 10.45
C ARG A 239 2.50 -5.86 11.95
N PHE A 240 1.33 -6.32 12.38
CA PHE A 240 0.85 -6.16 13.75
C PHE A 240 1.80 -6.88 14.73
N ASP A 241 2.14 -8.14 14.48
CA ASP A 241 3.05 -8.86 15.38
C ASP A 241 4.50 -8.37 15.26
N ALA A 242 5.00 -8.10 14.05
CA ALA A 242 6.40 -7.72 13.87
C ALA A 242 6.74 -6.30 14.38
N VAL A 243 5.76 -5.40 14.39
CA VAL A 243 5.95 -3.98 14.74
C VAL A 243 5.25 -3.60 16.04
N MET A 244 4.04 -4.12 16.30
CA MET A 244 3.26 -3.77 17.50
C MET A 244 3.49 -4.72 18.69
N SER A 245 3.93 -5.97 18.50
CA SER A 245 4.21 -6.85 19.66
C SER A 245 5.37 -6.35 20.52
N ARG A 246 6.30 -5.56 19.96
CA ARG A 246 7.34 -4.89 20.76
C ARG A 246 6.77 -3.84 21.74
N PHE A 247 5.52 -3.41 21.55
CA PHE A 247 4.78 -2.54 22.47
C PHE A 247 3.75 -3.29 23.32
N VAL A 248 3.41 -4.54 23.00
CA VAL A 248 2.38 -5.31 23.68
C VAL A 248 2.90 -6.73 23.99
N SER A 249 3.48 -6.88 25.19
CA SER A 249 4.06 -8.14 25.71
C SER A 249 3.03 -9.25 26.00
N TYR A 250 1.77 -9.07 25.64
CA TYR A 250 0.71 -10.04 25.92
C TYR A 250 -0.19 -10.07 24.69
N LEU A 251 -0.20 -11.16 23.93
CA LEU A 251 -1.36 -11.66 23.16
C LEU A 251 -0.92 -12.87 22.31
N TRP A 252 -0.75 -14.00 22.99
CA TRP A 252 -0.63 -15.32 22.37
C TRP A 252 -2.02 -15.99 22.31
N SER A 253 -3.08 -15.24 21.93
CA SER A 253 -4.45 -15.73 22.08
C SER A 253 -5.46 -15.31 20.99
N PHE A 254 -5.01 -14.95 19.79
CA PHE A 254 -5.89 -14.93 18.62
C PHE A 254 -5.62 -16.15 17.75
N SER A 255 -6.40 -17.21 17.92
CA SER A 255 -6.24 -18.48 17.20
C SER A 255 -6.78 -18.44 15.76
N SER A 256 -7.64 -17.46 15.47
CA SER A 256 -8.39 -17.20 14.23
C SER A 256 -7.75 -16.11 13.34
N LEU A 257 -6.99 -15.17 13.94
CA LEU A 257 -6.10 -14.24 13.23
C LEU A 257 -4.77 -14.87 12.83
N LYS A 258 -4.52 -16.11 13.25
CA LYS A 258 -3.65 -16.99 12.47
C LYS A 258 -4.36 -17.16 11.14
N TYR A 259 -4.04 -16.30 10.17
CA TYR A 259 -4.01 -16.70 8.78
C TYR A 259 -3.15 -17.95 8.76
N ASP A 260 -3.77 -19.10 8.93
CA ASP A 260 -3.13 -20.38 8.79
C ASP A 260 -2.91 -20.54 7.29
N ILE A 261 -1.88 -19.86 6.81
CA ILE A 261 -1.15 -20.23 5.62
C ILE A 261 -0.32 -21.45 6.02
N SER A 262 -0.98 -22.48 6.56
CA SER A 262 -0.35 -23.76 6.76
C SER A 262 -0.05 -24.29 5.36
N VAL A 263 1.22 -24.59 5.22
CA VAL A 263 1.85 -25.29 4.11
C VAL A 263 1.20 -26.67 4.03
N GLY A 264 0.04 -26.75 3.39
CA GLY A 264 -0.73 -27.97 3.20
C GLY A 264 -0.68 -28.41 1.76
N ASP A 265 0.18 -29.39 1.50
CA ASP A 265 0.16 -30.35 0.38
C ASP A 265 -0.43 -29.86 -0.95
N GLY A 266 0.46 -29.26 -1.74
CA GLY A 266 0.50 -29.53 -3.18
C GLY A 266 -0.79 -29.28 -3.95
N LYS A 267 -1.33 -28.06 -3.89
CA LYS A 267 -2.24 -27.47 -4.90
C LYS A 267 -2.53 -25.97 -4.67
N SER A 268 -1.56 -25.20 -4.18
CA SER A 268 -1.74 -23.75 -4.04
C SER A 268 -1.71 -23.06 -5.41
N THR A 269 -2.83 -22.43 -5.77
CA THR A 269 -2.95 -21.56 -6.93
C THR A 269 -1.93 -20.42 -6.80
N GLY A 270 -1.38 -19.94 -7.92
CA GLY A 270 -0.24 -18.98 -7.95
C GLY A 270 -0.44 -17.70 -7.13
N LEU A 271 -1.69 -17.34 -6.82
CA LEU A 271 -2.08 -16.22 -5.97
C LEU A 271 -1.53 -16.32 -4.53
N LEU A 272 -1.62 -17.50 -3.90
CA LEU A 272 -1.14 -17.72 -2.52
C LEU A 272 0.40 -17.64 -2.43
N SER A 273 1.10 -18.13 -3.45
CA SER A 273 2.56 -18.08 -3.54
C SER A 273 3.08 -16.64 -3.65
N ILE A 274 2.39 -15.81 -4.44
CA ILE A 274 2.71 -14.38 -4.61
C ILE A 274 2.52 -13.62 -3.30
N VAL A 275 1.38 -13.83 -2.62
CA VAL A 275 1.14 -13.22 -1.31
C VAL A 275 2.26 -13.61 -0.34
N ASN A 276 2.60 -14.89 -0.22
CA ASN A 276 3.69 -15.35 0.64
C ASN A 276 5.07 -14.76 0.31
N MET A 277 5.40 -14.58 -0.97
CA MET A 277 6.68 -13.99 -1.37
C MET A 277 6.77 -12.51 -0.99
N ILE A 278 5.71 -11.73 -1.25
CA ILE A 278 5.66 -10.30 -0.88
C ILE A 278 5.72 -10.13 0.64
N VAL A 279 5.17 -11.11 1.37
CA VAL A 279 5.12 -11.16 2.84
C VAL A 279 6.48 -11.43 3.45
N LEU A 280 7.17 -12.47 3.01
CA LEU A 280 8.52 -12.76 3.48
C LEU A 280 9.48 -11.60 3.21
N HIS A 281 9.33 -10.93 2.06
CA HIS A 281 10.13 -9.76 1.74
C HIS A 281 9.81 -8.57 2.65
N SER A 282 8.52 -8.28 2.89
CA SER A 282 8.08 -7.17 3.75
C SER A 282 8.47 -7.38 5.22
N ILE A 283 8.34 -8.61 5.74
CA ILE A 283 8.71 -8.96 7.13
C ILE A 283 10.23 -8.86 7.32
N LYS A 284 11.02 -9.35 6.35
CA LYS A 284 12.49 -9.25 6.40
C LYS A 284 12.98 -7.80 6.38
N LEU A 285 12.29 -6.90 5.68
CA LEU A 285 12.61 -5.48 5.67
C LEU A 285 12.25 -4.79 6.99
N LEU A 286 11.14 -5.17 7.61
CA LEU A 286 10.75 -4.64 8.92
C LEU A 286 11.73 -5.06 10.01
N SER A 287 12.18 -6.32 10.03
CA SER A 287 13.18 -6.79 11.00
C SER A 287 14.54 -6.11 10.84
N LEU A 288 14.99 -5.88 9.60
CA LEU A 288 16.21 -5.11 9.32
C LEU A 288 16.08 -3.65 9.74
N SER A 289 14.93 -3.01 9.51
CA SER A 289 14.68 -1.62 9.94
C SER A 289 14.68 -1.46 11.46
N ALA A 290 14.13 -2.43 12.20
CA ALA A 290 14.11 -2.42 13.66
C ALA A 290 15.50 -2.63 14.27
N SER A 291 16.35 -3.44 13.62
CA SER A 291 17.73 -3.66 14.05
C SER A 291 18.62 -2.43 13.84
N LEU A 292 18.44 -1.70 12.72
CA LEU A 292 19.20 -0.49 12.41
C LEU A 292 18.78 0.71 13.29
N ALA A 293 17.51 0.81 13.66
CA ALA A 293 17.03 1.84 14.58
C ALA A 293 17.60 1.67 16.00
N GLN A 294 17.97 0.45 16.42
CA GLN A 294 18.62 0.19 17.70
C GLN A 294 20.10 0.53 17.73
N THR A 295 20.75 0.69 16.57
CA THR A 295 22.18 1.03 16.47
C THR A 295 22.44 2.53 16.42
N LEU A 296 21.38 3.34 16.34
CA LEU A 296 21.43 4.80 16.24
C LEU A 296 20.95 5.53 17.51
N ASN A 297 20.77 4.82 18.62
CA ASN A 297 20.52 5.38 19.96
C ASN A 297 21.67 5.03 20.92
#